data_AF-A0ABD0RAR8-F1
#
_entry.id   AF-A0ABD0RAR8-F1
#
_cell.length_a   1.000
_cell.length_b   1.000
_cell.length_c   1.000
_cell.angle_alpha   90.00
_cell.angle_beta   90.00
_cell.angle_gamma   90.00
#
_symmetry.space_group_name_H-M   'P 1'
#
loop_
_entity.id
_entity.type
_entity.pdbx_description
1 polymer ?
#
loop_
_entity_poly.entity_id
_entity_poly.type
_entity_poly.pdbx_seq_one_letter_code
_entity_poly.pdbx_strand_id
1 'polypeptide(L)' 'VEVLHRGQWGTVCGRYWDMTDAAVVCRELDCGKPVDALYDAYFGAGSGPIWMSNTMCTGSESTVKNCGSVGWGK' A
#
# COMPACT_ATOMS: atom_id res chain seq x y z
N VAL A 1 3.20 -4.56 2.43
CA VAL A 1 2.21 -4.53 1.34
C VAL A 1 2.96 -4.54 0.02
N GLU A 2 2.55 -5.38 -0.92
CA GLU A 2 3.14 -5.45 -2.26
C GLU A 2 2.07 -5.16 -3.32
N VAL A 3 2.48 -4.53 -4.42
CA VAL A 3 1.61 -4.18 -5.55
C VAL A 3 2.23 -4.65 -6.86
N LEU A 4 1.40 -5.20 -7.75
CA LEU A 4 1.81 -5.58 -9.10
C LEU A 4 1.66 -4.37 -10.05
N HIS A 5 2.77 -3.83 -10.55
CA HIS A 5 2.78 -2.75 -11.53
C HIS A 5 3.71 -3.11 -12.70
N ARG A 6 3.23 -2.92 -13.94
CA ARG A 6 3.98 -3.25 -15.18
C ARG A 6 4.57 -4.67 -15.20
N GLY A 7 3.83 -5.65 -14.65
CA GLY A 7 4.23 -7.05 -14.65
C GLY A 7 5.27 -7.43 -13.58
N GLN A 8 5.64 -6.51 -12.68
CA GLN A 8 6.59 -6.77 -11.60
C GLN A 8 5.98 -6.42 -10.24
N TRP A 9 6.15 -7.32 -9.26
CA TRP A 9 5.83 -7.04 -7.87
C TRP A 9 6.85 -6.08 -7.26
N GLY A 10 6.35 -5.16 -6.44
CA GLY A 10 7.17 -4.22 -5.68
C GLY A 10 6.46 -3.79 -4.42
N THR A 11 7.20 -3.13 -3.54
CA THR A 11 6.74 -2.76 -2.20
C THR A 11 6.03 -1.41 -2.19
N VAL A 12 5.27 -1.16 -1.12
CA VAL A 12 4.77 0.16 -0.76
C VAL A 12 5.58 0.69 0.41
N CYS A 13 6.09 1.92 0.31
CA CYS A 13 6.83 2.57 1.38
C CYS A 13 5.91 2.87 2.57
N GLY A 14 6.36 2.58 3.79
CA GLY A 14 5.58 2.82 5.01
C GLY A 14 5.45 4.29 5.42
N ARG A 15 6.12 5.22 4.73
CA ARG A 15 6.04 6.66 5.04
C ARG A 15 4.62 7.18 4.73
N TYR A 16 3.97 7.73 5.74
CA TYR A 16 2.56 8.16 5.74
C TYR A 16 1.54 7.04 5.53
N TRP A 17 1.95 5.77 5.62
CA TRP A 17 1.03 4.64 5.60
C TRP A 17 0.15 4.68 6.85
N ASP A 18 -1.17 4.67 6.66
CA ASP A 18 -2.13 4.80 7.75
C ASP A 18 -3.28 3.78 7.70
N MET A 19 -4.22 3.92 8.65
CA MET A 19 -5.39 3.03 8.75
C MET A 19 -6.36 3.17 7.58
N THR A 20 -6.38 4.31 6.89
CA THR A 20 -7.20 4.53 5.70
C THR A 20 -6.64 3.73 4.53
N ASP A 21 -5.33 3.78 4.34
CA ASP A 21 -4.63 2.98 3.33
C ASP A 21 -4.82 1.47 3.59
N ALA A 22 -4.63 1.04 4.84
CA ALA A 22 -4.83 -0.35 5.25
C ALA A 22 -6.29 -0.81 5.04
N ALA A 23 -7.27 0.07 5.24
CA ALA A 23 -8.68 -0.24 5.01
C ALA A 23 -8.99 -0.46 3.53
N VAL A 24 -8.38 0.32 2.64
CA VAL A 24 -8.49 0.10 1.19
C VAL A 24 -7.92 -1.27 0.81
N VAL A 25 -6.73 -1.62 1.29
CA VAL A 25 -6.12 -2.93 1.03
C VAL A 25 -6.99 -4.06 1.57
N CYS A 26 -7.50 -3.94 2.81
CA CYS A 26 -8.30 -5.02 3.36
C CYS A 26 -9.65 -5.18 2.67
N ARG A 27 -10.25 -4.09 2.17
CA ARG A 27 -11.44 -4.16 1.33
C ARG A 27 -11.13 -4.81 -0.02
N GLU A 28 -10.01 -4.47 -0.65
CA GLU A 28 -9.56 -5.08 -1.92
C GLU A 28 -9.36 -6.59 -1.81
N LEU A 29 -8.86 -7.07 -0.67
CA LEU A 29 -8.57 -8.48 -0.40
C LEU A 29 -9.68 -9.23 0.37
N ASP A 30 -10.78 -8.56 0.70
CA ASP A 30 -11.88 -9.09 1.53
C ASP A 30 -11.42 -9.65 2.90
N CYS A 31 -10.49 -8.96 3.59
CA CYS A 31 -10.04 -9.30 4.95
C CYS A 31 -10.80 -8.62 6.09
N GLY A 32 -11.88 -7.89 5.79
CA GLY A 32 -12.66 -7.17 6.79
C GLY A 32 -12.04 -5.84 7.21
N LYS A 33 -12.17 -5.45 8.48
CA LYS A 33 -11.60 -4.19 8.99
C LYS A 33 -10.13 -4.38 9.37
N PRO A 34 -9.23 -3.48 8.98
CA PRO A 34 -7.84 -3.54 9.41
C PRO A 34 -7.75 -3.39 10.94
N VAL A 35 -6.84 -4.13 11.55
CA VAL A 35 -6.56 -4.03 12.99
C VAL A 35 -5.47 -2.98 13.27
N ASP A 36 -4.51 -2.86 12.36
CA ASP A 36 -3.37 -1.95 12.49
C ASP A 36 -2.80 -1.55 11.11
N ALA A 37 -2.02 -0.48 11.07
CA ALA A 37 -1.30 0.04 9.92
C ALA A 37 0.20 0.06 10.21
N LEU A 38 0.85 -1.08 9.96
CA LEU A 38 2.26 -1.28 10.29
C LEU A 38 3.18 -0.71 9.20
N TYR A 39 4.26 -0.07 9.63
CA TYR A 39 5.28 0.57 8.79
C TYR A 39 6.69 0.08 9.16
N ASP A 40 7.74 0.72 8.62
CA ASP A 40 9.16 0.40 8.88
C ASP A 40 9.52 -1.08 8.74
N ALA A 41 8.94 -1.73 7.73
CA ALA A 41 9.22 -3.12 7.39
C ALA A 41 9.03 -4.09 8.57
N TYR A 42 7.98 -3.88 9.38
CA TYR A 42 7.64 -4.73 10.54
C TYR A 42 7.65 -6.25 10.22
N PHE A 43 7.14 -6.64 9.05
CA PHE A 43 7.13 -8.04 8.58
C PHE A 43 8.42 -8.45 7.82
N GLY A 44 9.49 -7.68 7.96
CA GLY A 44 10.70 -7.79 7.14
C GLY A 44 10.65 -6.90 5.89
N ALA A 45 11.83 -6.55 5.39
CA ALA A 45 11.94 -5.78 4.17
C ALA A 45 11.56 -6.64 2.96
N GLY A 46 10.66 -6.12 2.13
CA GLY A 46 10.35 -6.74 0.84
C GLY A 46 11.50 -6.60 -0.16
N SER A 47 11.35 -7.24 -1.32
CA SER A 47 12.33 -7.19 -2.41
C SER A 47 11.77 -6.48 -3.64
N GLY A 48 12.66 -6.07 -4.55
CA GLY A 48 12.25 -5.38 -5.78
C GLY A 48 12.05 -3.86 -5.60
N PRO A 49 11.39 -3.19 -6.57
CA PRO A 49 11.21 -1.75 -6.54
C PRO A 49 10.22 -1.34 -5.45
N ILE A 50 10.38 -0.12 -4.94
CA ILE A 50 9.31 0.56 -4.21
C ILE A 50 8.41 1.19 -5.27
N TRP A 51 7.21 0.66 -5.45
CA TRP A 51 6.30 1.13 -6.48
C TRP A 51 5.50 2.35 -6.04
N MET A 52 5.12 2.42 -4.78
CA MET A 52 4.30 3.52 -4.24
C MET A 52 4.94 4.05 -2.97
N SER A 53 4.93 5.37 -2.80
CA SER A 53 5.36 6.06 -1.58
C SER A 53 4.44 7.24 -1.29
N ASN A 54 4.32 7.58 0.00
CA ASN A 54 3.39 8.58 0.52
C ASN A 54 1.98 8.30 0.00
N THR A 55 1.49 7.09 0.29
CA THR A 55 0.11 6.73 -0.05
C THR A 55 -0.85 7.65 0.69
N MET A 56 -1.86 8.10 -0.05
CA MET A 56 -2.86 9.05 0.43
C MET A 56 -4.22 8.58 -0.07
N CYS A 57 -4.69 7.43 0.44
CA CYS A 57 -6.04 6.97 0.16
C CYS A 57 -7.08 7.90 0.80
N THR A 58 -8.23 8.05 0.14
CA THR A 58 -9.44 8.67 0.71
C THR A 58 -10.28 7.66 1.50
N GLY A 59 -10.02 6.36 1.31
CA GLY A 59 -10.79 5.27 1.91
C GLY A 59 -11.93 4.78 1.02
N SER A 60 -12.14 5.38 -0.15
CA SER A 60 -13.21 5.02 -1.10
C SER A 60 -12.71 4.19 -2.29
N GLU A 61 -11.40 4.04 -2.45
CA GLU A 61 -10.76 3.37 -3.57
C GLU A 61 -11.02 1.86 -3.57
N SER A 62 -11.33 1.29 -4.73
CA SER A 62 -11.50 -0.17 -4.86
C SER A 62 -10.19 -0.95 -4.78
N THR A 63 -9.07 -0.30 -5.06
CA THR A 63 -7.71 -0.89 -4.99
C THR A 63 -6.74 0.18 -4.52
N VAL A 64 -5.72 -0.24 -3.78
CA VAL A 64 -4.65 0.64 -3.29
C VAL A 64 -3.91 1.35 -4.44
N LYS A 65 -3.92 0.77 -5.66
CA LYS A 65 -3.31 1.36 -6.86
C LYS A 65 -3.99 2.66 -7.31
N ASN A 66 -5.22 2.91 -6.88
CA ASN A 66 -5.99 4.10 -7.22
C ASN A 66 -5.83 5.23 -6.19
N CYS A 67 -5.10 4.99 -5.09
CA CYS A 67 -4.83 6.03 -4.11
C CYS A 67 -3.79 7.03 -4.61
N GLY A 68 -3.80 8.24 -4.06
CA GLY A 68 -2.74 9.22 -4.31
C GLY A 68 -1.37 8.69 -3.86
N SER A 69 -0.32 9.04 -4.59
CA SER A 69 1.08 8.74 -4.23
C SER A 69 2.03 9.70 -4.94
N VAL A 70 3.31 9.68 -4.58
CA VAL A 70 4.37 10.51 -5.22
C VAL A 70 4.64 10.12 -6.69
N GLY A 71 4.06 9.00 -7.13
CA GLY A 71 4.19 8.46 -8.48
C GLY A 71 4.89 7.10 -8.48
N TRP A 72 4.65 6.32 -9.54
CA TRP A 72 5.15 4.95 -9.64
C TRP A 72 6.68 4.89 -9.73
N GLY A 73 7.32 4.24 -8.77
CA GLY A 73 8.78 4.01 -8.76
C GLY A 73 9.62 5.27 -8.51
N LYS A 74 9.04 6.28 -7.87
CA LYS A 74 9.70 7.56 -7.57
C LYS A 74 10.02 7.71 -6.08
#